data_AF-A0A7X0PEH8-F1
#
_entry.id   AF-A0A7X0PEH8-F1
#
_cell.length_a   1.000
_cell.length_b   1.000
_cell.length_c   1.000
_cell.angle_alpha   90.00
_cell.angle_beta   90.00
_cell.angle_gamma   90.00
#
_symmetry.space_group_name_H-M   'P 1'
#
loop_
_entity.id
_entity.type
_entity.pdbx_description
1 polymer ?
#
loop_
_entity_poly.entity_id
_entity_poly.type
_entity_poly.pdbx_seq_one_letter_code
_entity_poly.pdbx_strand_id
1 'polypeptide(L)'
;MPTPVPVLHPCAAALVRGEGDMLQDQAYFRRLGVAYDVPGLLGVLRDHKPRSAMPLACHALADLQATEALPVLKALADFSIQDVKATSVLAVARLCGADATDWLTECLVRKGTLKSYVLWALAAVADPRAWPAVQAWSAPLIRKLERKPERPVLSNLVFAIAYIEQVADIYPEAVGLLERFAAVAQTLPPGDLTEFRHFTRLFARSAATTGPAPNWLAQVMAALPSGGGRCQPGPDIGRIGPPDLGARAPGEHDAQ
;
A
#
# COMPACT_ATOMS: atom_id res chain seq x y z
N MET A 1 -16.00 23.72 16.28
CA MET A 1 -15.79 22.29 16.54
C MET A 1 -14.73 21.81 15.54
N PRO A 2 -13.55 21.34 15.97
CA PRO A 2 -12.60 20.76 15.03
C PRO A 2 -13.24 19.52 14.39
N THR A 3 -13.28 19.48 13.06
CA THR A 3 -13.73 18.32 12.30
C THR A 3 -12.81 17.15 12.65
N PRO A 4 -13.35 15.97 13.04
CA PRO A 4 -12.50 14.82 13.32
C PRO A 4 -11.69 14.49 12.07
N VAL A 5 -10.37 14.36 12.24
CA VAL A 5 -9.47 13.97 11.15
C VAL A 5 -9.93 12.60 10.64
N PRO A 6 -10.22 12.43 9.34
CA PRO A 6 -10.66 11.16 8.81
C PRO A 6 -9.58 10.09 9.06
N VAL A 7 -9.97 9.00 9.71
CA VAL A 7 -9.08 7.87 9.97
C VAL A 7 -8.76 7.21 8.64
N LEU A 8 -7.51 7.35 8.19
CA LEU A 8 -7.02 6.72 6.98
C LEU A 8 -7.20 5.21 7.05
N HIS A 9 -7.46 4.58 5.90
CA HIS A 9 -7.41 3.13 5.80
C HIS A 9 -6.00 2.64 6.16
N PRO A 10 -5.82 1.48 6.84
CA PRO A 10 -4.49 1.00 7.23
C PRO A 10 -3.47 0.97 6.08
N CYS A 11 -3.94 0.58 4.89
CA CYS A 11 -3.12 0.60 3.67
C CYS A 11 -2.63 2.00 3.26
N ALA A 12 -3.51 3.01 3.34
CA ALA A 12 -3.16 4.40 3.06
C ALA A 12 -2.23 4.97 4.14
N ALA A 13 -2.54 4.68 5.42
CA ALA A 13 -1.72 5.08 6.56
C ALA A 13 -0.28 4.55 6.45
N ALA A 14 -0.11 3.32 5.96
CA ALA A 14 1.21 2.71 5.79
C ALA A 14 2.08 3.37 4.69
N LEU A 15 1.52 4.18 3.79
CA LEU A 15 2.30 5.00 2.86
C LEU A 15 2.75 6.34 3.44
N VAL A 16 2.15 6.77 4.55
CA VAL A 16 2.52 8.02 5.21
C VAL A 16 3.83 7.77 5.95
N ARG A 17 4.90 8.44 5.48
CA ARG A 17 6.21 8.40 6.12
C ARG A 17 6.24 9.37 7.29
N GLY A 18 6.95 8.97 8.35
CA GLY A 18 7.13 9.80 9.53
C GLY A 18 8.32 10.74 9.40
N GLU A 19 8.39 11.76 10.27
CA GLU A 19 9.54 12.66 10.38
C GLU A 19 10.87 11.90 10.57
N GLY A 20 10.85 10.78 11.29
CA GLY A 20 12.02 9.93 11.47
C GLY A 20 12.59 9.38 10.16
N ASP A 21 11.73 9.02 9.21
CA ASP A 21 12.15 8.50 7.90
C ASP A 21 12.79 9.63 7.08
N MET A 22 12.19 10.82 7.11
CA MET A 22 12.72 12.01 6.42
C MET A 22 14.09 12.43 6.96
N LEU A 23 14.28 12.39 8.28
CA LEU A 23 15.57 12.69 8.92
C LEU A 23 16.66 11.68 8.54
N GLN A 24 16.30 10.39 8.42
CA GLN A 24 17.23 9.36 7.96
C GLN A 24 17.64 9.59 6.51
N ASP A 25 16.68 9.88 5.63
CA ASP A 25 16.97 10.19 4.23
C ASP A 25 17.86 11.44 4.11
N GLN A 26 17.55 12.51 4.84
CA GLN A 26 18.38 13.72 4.87
C GLN A 26 19.81 13.42 5.27
N ALA A 27 20.01 12.63 6.32
CA ALA A 27 21.34 12.22 6.76
C ALA A 27 22.05 11.36 5.71
N TYR A 28 21.31 10.48 5.02
CA TYR A 28 21.83 9.65 3.94
C TYR A 28 22.30 10.48 2.74
N PHE A 29 21.44 11.37 2.20
CA PHE A 29 21.80 12.23 1.06
C PHE A 29 22.92 13.21 1.39
N ARG A 30 22.98 13.72 2.63
CA ARG A 30 24.11 14.53 3.10
C ARG A 30 25.45 13.79 3.01
N ARG A 31 25.49 12.50 3.38
CA ARG A 31 26.71 11.67 3.27
C ARG A 31 27.13 11.43 1.83
N LEU A 32 26.16 11.42 0.90
CA LEU A 32 26.42 11.31 -0.53
C LEU A 32 26.84 12.62 -1.19
N GLY A 33 26.84 13.74 -0.45
CA GLY A 33 27.10 15.07 -1.01
C GLY A 33 25.98 15.58 -1.92
N VAL A 34 24.78 15.02 -1.80
CA VAL A 34 23.59 15.42 -2.57
C VAL A 34 22.74 16.34 -1.69
N ALA A 35 22.31 17.48 -2.23
CA ALA A 35 21.38 18.37 -1.55
C ALA A 35 20.03 17.68 -1.36
N TYR A 36 19.49 17.74 -0.13
CA TYR A 36 18.14 17.24 0.17
C TYR A 36 17.11 18.32 -0.21
N ASP A 37 17.00 18.57 -1.50
CA ASP A 37 16.03 19.47 -2.11
C ASP A 37 15.55 18.89 -3.45
N VAL A 38 14.53 19.51 -4.05
CA VAL A 38 13.94 18.99 -5.28
C VAL A 38 14.96 18.90 -6.43
N PRO A 39 15.79 19.94 -6.71
CA PRO A 39 16.80 19.86 -7.77
C PRO A 39 17.84 18.74 -7.55
N GLY A 40 18.38 18.62 -6.34
CA GLY A 40 19.39 17.61 -6.00
C GLY A 40 18.85 16.19 -6.14
N LEU A 41 17.64 15.93 -5.62
CA LEU A 41 16.99 14.62 -5.71
C LEU A 41 16.58 14.28 -7.15
N LEU A 42 16.13 15.25 -7.94
CA LEU A 42 15.89 15.06 -9.37
C LEU A 42 17.17 14.76 -10.13
N GLY A 43 18.30 15.34 -9.72
CA GLY A 43 19.62 15.00 -10.26
C GLY A 43 19.93 13.51 -10.09
N VAL A 44 19.74 12.97 -8.88
CA VAL A 44 19.92 11.53 -8.58
C VAL A 44 19.08 10.65 -9.51
N LEU A 45 17.80 11.03 -9.72
CA LEU A 45 16.89 10.26 -10.56
C LEU A 45 17.22 10.38 -12.05
N ARG A 46 17.70 11.52 -12.55
CA ARG A 46 18.04 11.70 -13.97
C ARG A 46 19.38 11.07 -14.34
N ASP A 47 20.36 11.20 -13.45
CA ASP A 47 21.70 10.64 -13.64
C ASP A 47 21.74 9.14 -13.34
N HIS A 48 20.65 8.62 -12.78
CA HIS A 48 20.50 7.23 -12.32
C HIS A 48 21.61 6.80 -11.34
N LYS A 49 22.14 7.74 -10.56
CA LYS A 49 23.29 7.52 -9.67
C LYS A 49 23.22 8.32 -8.36
N PRO A 50 23.64 7.72 -7.23
CA PRO A 50 23.89 6.28 -7.08
C PRO A 50 22.57 5.51 -7.13
N ARG A 51 22.57 4.31 -7.75
CA ARG A 51 21.34 3.51 -7.94
C ARG A 51 20.64 3.16 -6.62
N SER A 52 21.41 2.95 -5.56
CA SER A 52 20.91 2.69 -4.21
C SER A 52 20.13 3.87 -3.60
N ALA A 53 20.38 5.09 -4.05
CA ALA A 53 19.68 6.28 -3.57
C ALA A 53 18.38 6.58 -4.32
N MET A 54 18.16 5.98 -5.49
CA MET A 54 17.00 6.30 -6.32
C MET A 54 15.65 5.98 -5.64
N PRO A 55 15.46 4.84 -4.95
CA PRO A 55 14.20 4.58 -4.25
C PRO A 55 13.92 5.61 -3.14
N LEU A 56 14.96 6.00 -2.39
CA LEU A 56 14.84 7.04 -1.35
C LEU A 56 14.55 8.40 -1.98
N ALA A 57 15.15 8.72 -3.12
CA ALA A 57 14.89 9.97 -3.83
C ALA A 57 13.43 10.04 -4.32
N CYS A 58 12.85 8.93 -4.77
CA CYS A 58 11.42 8.88 -5.13
C CYS A 58 10.53 9.23 -3.93
N HIS A 59 10.80 8.63 -2.76
CA HIS A 59 10.02 8.93 -1.56
C HIS A 59 10.24 10.34 -1.03
N ALA A 60 11.49 10.81 -1.00
CA ALA A 60 11.85 12.15 -0.55
C ALA A 60 11.19 13.24 -1.42
N LEU A 61 11.11 13.04 -2.75
CA LEU A 61 10.38 13.96 -3.63
C LEU A 61 8.88 14.01 -3.31
N ALA A 62 8.27 12.89 -2.93
CA ALA A 62 6.89 12.88 -2.45
C ALA A 62 6.74 13.54 -1.07
N ASP A 63 7.71 13.37 -0.17
CA ASP A 63 7.72 14.04 1.15
C ASP A 63 7.84 15.56 1.01
N LEU A 64 8.62 16.03 0.03
CA LEU A 64 8.77 17.44 -0.34
C LEU A 64 7.62 17.99 -1.20
N GLN A 65 6.61 17.19 -1.53
CA GLN A 65 5.47 17.59 -2.38
C GLN A 65 5.90 18.11 -3.77
N ALA A 66 6.97 17.54 -4.33
CA ALA A 66 7.58 17.97 -5.58
C ALA A 66 6.79 17.50 -6.82
N THR A 67 5.67 18.17 -7.13
CA THR A 67 4.83 17.83 -8.29
C THR A 67 5.56 17.93 -9.63
N GLU A 68 6.59 18.76 -9.74
CA GLU A 68 7.46 18.86 -10.91
C GLU A 68 8.26 17.57 -11.19
N ALA A 69 8.36 16.65 -10.22
CA ALA A 69 9.02 15.36 -10.39
C ALA A 69 8.14 14.32 -11.10
N LEU A 70 6.84 14.57 -11.26
CA LEU A 70 5.89 13.59 -11.81
C LEU A 70 6.30 12.99 -13.16
N PRO A 71 6.80 13.76 -14.15
CA PRO A 71 7.23 13.17 -15.43
C PRO A 71 8.38 12.15 -15.24
N VAL A 72 9.34 12.47 -14.37
CA VAL A 72 10.48 11.59 -14.08
C VAL A 72 10.02 10.36 -13.33
N LEU A 73 9.19 10.52 -12.29
CA LEU A 73 8.66 9.41 -11.50
C LEU A 73 7.81 8.46 -12.34
N LYS A 74 6.94 8.98 -13.22
CA LYS A 74 6.13 8.14 -14.12
C LYS A 74 6.99 7.34 -15.09
N ALA A 75 8.09 7.91 -15.61
CA ALA A 75 9.02 7.20 -16.48
C ALA A 75 9.76 6.06 -15.75
N LEU A 76 9.99 6.19 -14.44
CA LEU A 76 10.67 5.17 -13.64
C LEU A 76 9.83 3.91 -13.39
N ALA A 77 8.53 3.91 -13.70
CA ALA A 77 7.70 2.71 -13.63
C ALA A 77 8.16 1.58 -14.58
N ASP A 78 8.92 1.93 -15.61
CA ASP A 78 9.52 0.99 -16.57
C ASP A 78 11.02 0.74 -16.34
N PHE A 79 11.60 1.32 -15.27
CA PHE A 79 13.03 1.25 -14.97
C PHE A 79 13.52 -0.17 -14.66
N SER A 80 14.77 -0.54 -14.93
CA SER A 80 15.20 -1.94 -14.79
C SER A 80 15.20 -2.50 -13.35
N ILE A 81 15.29 -1.63 -12.34
CA ILE A 81 15.37 -2.02 -10.92
C ILE A 81 13.98 -2.02 -10.29
N GLN A 82 13.58 -3.15 -9.72
CA GLN A 82 12.25 -3.35 -9.12
C GLN A 82 11.92 -2.33 -8.03
N ASP A 83 12.84 -2.07 -7.11
CA ASP A 83 12.61 -1.12 -6.00
C ASP A 83 12.35 0.30 -6.50
N VAL A 84 13.04 0.71 -7.58
CA VAL A 84 12.82 2.02 -8.21
C VAL A 84 11.44 2.09 -8.87
N LYS A 85 11.01 1.02 -9.56
CA LYS A 85 9.64 0.95 -10.09
C LYS A 85 8.60 1.07 -8.99
N ALA A 86 8.77 0.31 -7.91
CA ALA A 86 7.84 0.25 -6.79
C ALA A 86 7.72 1.60 -6.10
N THR A 87 8.83 2.20 -5.70
CA THR A 87 8.87 3.47 -4.98
C THR A 87 8.43 4.65 -5.84
N SER A 88 8.71 4.67 -7.15
CA SER A 88 8.21 5.70 -8.06
C SER A 88 6.70 5.66 -8.23
N VAL A 89 6.10 4.47 -8.37
CA VAL A 89 4.63 4.30 -8.42
C VAL A 89 3.96 4.81 -7.15
N LEU A 90 4.51 4.47 -5.98
CA LEU A 90 4.01 4.97 -4.69
C LEU A 90 4.17 6.49 -4.57
N ALA A 91 5.29 7.05 -5.02
CA ALA A 91 5.53 8.49 -5.00
C ALA A 91 4.52 9.25 -5.87
N VAL A 92 4.21 8.74 -7.07
CA VAL A 92 3.17 9.33 -7.93
C VAL A 92 1.80 9.31 -7.25
N ALA A 93 1.42 8.19 -6.63
CA ALA A 93 0.16 8.08 -5.90
C ALA A 93 0.07 9.09 -4.74
N ARG A 94 1.16 9.29 -4.00
CA ARG A 94 1.23 10.27 -2.90
C ARG A 94 1.16 11.72 -3.38
N LEU A 95 1.75 12.04 -4.53
CA LEU A 95 1.78 13.40 -5.09
C LEU A 95 0.46 13.79 -5.79
N CYS A 96 -0.19 12.85 -6.47
CA CYS A 96 -1.38 13.14 -7.28
C CYS A 96 -2.70 12.71 -6.61
N GLY A 97 -2.67 11.83 -5.61
CA GLY A 97 -3.88 11.24 -5.06
C GLY A 97 -4.76 10.61 -6.15
N ALA A 98 -6.04 10.98 -6.17
CA ALA A 98 -7.03 10.49 -7.13
C ALA A 98 -6.68 10.83 -8.60
N ASP A 99 -5.90 11.87 -8.87
CA ASP A 99 -5.52 12.23 -10.25
C ASP A 99 -4.50 11.24 -10.85
N ALA A 100 -3.91 10.36 -10.02
CA ALA A 100 -3.07 9.26 -10.51
C ALA A 100 -3.85 8.07 -11.06
N THR A 101 -5.16 7.98 -10.82
CA THR A 101 -5.94 6.75 -10.99
C THR A 101 -5.82 6.16 -12.39
N ASP A 102 -6.03 6.95 -13.44
CA ASP A 102 -5.96 6.45 -14.81
C ASP A 102 -4.58 5.85 -15.13
N TRP A 103 -3.52 6.53 -14.72
CA TRP A 103 -2.15 6.04 -14.91
C TRP A 103 -1.85 4.78 -14.07
N LEU A 104 -2.33 4.71 -12.83
CA LEU A 104 -2.17 3.54 -11.97
C LEU A 104 -2.93 2.32 -12.52
N THR A 105 -4.13 2.51 -13.06
CA THR A 105 -4.88 1.42 -13.70
C THR A 105 -4.17 0.89 -14.96
N GLU A 106 -3.53 1.77 -15.73
CA GLU A 106 -2.67 1.37 -16.84
C GLU A 106 -1.47 0.52 -16.35
N CYS A 107 -0.80 0.96 -15.29
CA CYS A 107 0.29 0.21 -14.65
C CYS A 107 -0.19 -1.17 -14.14
N LEU A 108 -1.45 -1.29 -13.70
CA LEU A 108 -2.01 -2.54 -13.20
C LEU A 108 -2.17 -3.60 -14.31
N VAL A 109 -2.35 -3.19 -15.56
CA VAL A 109 -2.44 -4.11 -16.71
C VAL A 109 -1.12 -4.27 -17.47
N ARG A 110 -0.18 -3.32 -17.34
CA ARG A 110 1.11 -3.32 -18.04
C ARG A 110 2.03 -4.51 -17.69
N LYS A 111 2.66 -5.14 -18.68
CA LYS A 111 3.60 -6.24 -18.41
C LYS A 111 4.87 -5.75 -17.71
N GLY A 112 5.36 -6.51 -16.72
CA GLY A 112 6.64 -6.22 -16.05
C GLY A 112 6.57 -5.18 -14.92
N THR A 113 5.40 -4.61 -14.65
CA THR A 113 5.14 -3.79 -13.47
C THR A 113 4.84 -4.67 -12.25
N LEU A 114 5.35 -4.30 -11.09
CA LEU A 114 5.12 -5.02 -9.84
C LEU A 114 3.72 -4.71 -9.29
N LYS A 115 2.79 -5.66 -9.46
CA LYS A 115 1.35 -5.45 -9.24
C LYS A 115 0.99 -5.14 -7.80
N SER A 116 1.71 -5.70 -6.83
CA SER A 116 1.49 -5.43 -5.40
C SER A 116 1.61 -3.94 -5.09
N TYR A 117 2.64 -3.25 -5.60
CA TYR A 117 2.84 -1.82 -5.36
C TYR A 117 1.85 -0.93 -6.11
N VAL A 118 1.42 -1.33 -7.31
CA VAL A 118 0.35 -0.62 -8.02
C VAL A 118 -0.96 -0.73 -7.26
N LEU A 119 -1.29 -1.92 -6.76
CA LEU A 119 -2.48 -2.14 -5.93
C LEU A 119 -2.37 -1.40 -4.60
N TRP A 120 -1.19 -1.31 -4.01
CA TRP A 120 -0.97 -0.49 -2.80
C TRP A 120 -1.22 0.99 -3.10
N ALA A 121 -0.65 1.52 -4.18
CA ALA A 121 -0.92 2.88 -4.64
C ALA A 121 -2.42 3.13 -4.86
N LEU A 122 -3.11 2.24 -5.58
CA LEU A 122 -4.56 2.33 -5.81
C LEU A 122 -5.36 2.26 -4.50
N ALA A 123 -4.99 1.36 -3.59
CA ALA A 123 -5.62 1.24 -2.29
C ALA A 123 -5.38 2.48 -1.41
N ALA A 124 -4.23 3.13 -1.50
CA ALA A 124 -3.96 4.35 -0.75
C ALA A 124 -4.71 5.56 -1.32
N VAL A 125 -4.86 5.62 -2.64
CA VAL A 125 -5.65 6.65 -3.33
C VAL A 125 -7.16 6.45 -3.11
N ALA A 126 -7.61 5.20 -3.07
CA ALA A 126 -8.99 4.78 -2.82
C ALA A 126 -10.04 5.42 -3.75
N ASP A 127 -9.63 5.74 -4.98
CA ASP A 127 -10.52 6.34 -5.98
C ASP A 127 -11.40 5.26 -6.62
N PRO A 128 -12.75 5.38 -6.51
CA PRO A 128 -13.71 4.42 -7.06
C PRO A 128 -13.51 4.12 -8.55
N ARG A 129 -12.98 5.06 -9.33
CA ARG A 129 -12.74 4.90 -10.78
C ARG A 129 -11.84 3.71 -11.11
N ALA A 130 -10.98 3.27 -10.19
CA ALA A 130 -10.10 2.12 -10.40
C ALA A 130 -10.83 0.76 -10.30
N TRP A 131 -12.09 0.73 -9.85
CA TRP A 131 -12.81 -0.51 -9.54
C TRP A 131 -12.83 -1.52 -10.67
N PRO A 132 -13.18 -1.17 -11.93
CA PRO A 132 -13.21 -2.14 -13.03
C PRO A 132 -11.86 -2.84 -13.23
N ALA A 133 -10.75 -2.11 -13.11
CA ALA A 133 -9.41 -2.66 -13.27
C ALA A 133 -9.01 -3.56 -12.10
N VAL A 134 -9.26 -3.13 -10.86
CA VAL A 134 -8.96 -3.93 -9.66
C VAL A 134 -9.81 -5.20 -9.61
N GLN A 135 -11.09 -5.10 -9.95
CA GLN A 135 -12.01 -6.24 -10.04
C GLN A 135 -11.53 -7.26 -11.09
N ALA A 136 -11.22 -6.82 -12.30
CA ALA A 136 -10.74 -7.68 -13.38
C ALA A 136 -9.44 -8.41 -13.01
N TRP A 137 -8.54 -7.73 -12.29
CA TRP A 137 -7.28 -8.31 -11.84
C TRP A 137 -7.45 -9.31 -10.68
N SER A 138 -8.27 -8.97 -9.69
CA SER A 138 -8.39 -9.73 -8.43
C SER A 138 -9.35 -10.93 -8.50
N ALA A 139 -10.47 -10.82 -9.25
CA ALA A 139 -11.50 -11.85 -9.26
C ALA A 139 -11.00 -13.25 -9.72
N PRO A 140 -10.12 -13.37 -10.75
CA PRO A 140 -9.54 -14.66 -11.12
C PRO A 140 -8.64 -15.25 -10.02
N LEU A 141 -7.93 -14.41 -9.27
CA LEU A 141 -7.04 -14.84 -8.18
C LEU A 141 -7.85 -15.34 -6.98
N ILE A 142 -8.94 -14.65 -6.62
CA ILE A 142 -9.88 -15.12 -5.59
C ILE A 142 -10.48 -16.45 -6.01
N ARG A 143 -10.90 -16.60 -7.28
CA ARG A 143 -11.40 -17.89 -7.80
C ARG A 143 -10.35 -19.00 -7.74
N LYS A 144 -9.08 -18.68 -7.99
CA LYS A 144 -7.98 -19.64 -7.86
C LYS A 144 -7.82 -20.07 -6.41
N LEU A 145 -7.86 -19.12 -5.46
CA LEU A 145 -7.76 -19.41 -4.04
C LEU A 145 -8.90 -20.28 -3.51
N GLU A 146 -10.14 -20.04 -3.95
CA GLU A 146 -11.30 -20.87 -3.60
C GLU A 146 -11.09 -22.35 -3.95
N ARG A 147 -10.37 -22.62 -5.05
CA ARG A 147 -10.04 -23.99 -5.48
C ARG A 147 -8.82 -24.54 -4.76
N LYS A 148 -7.82 -23.70 -4.53
CA LYS A 148 -6.54 -24.08 -3.95
C LYS A 148 -5.94 -22.91 -3.15
N PRO A 149 -6.06 -22.92 -1.82
CA PRO A 149 -5.53 -21.85 -0.97
C PRO A 149 -3.99 -21.90 -0.95
N GLU A 150 -3.33 -21.12 -1.81
CA GLU A 150 -1.87 -21.05 -1.93
C GLU A 150 -1.32 -19.71 -1.43
N ARG A 151 -0.29 -19.75 -0.59
CA ARG A 151 0.33 -18.56 0.01
C ARG A 151 0.78 -17.47 -0.98
N PRO A 152 1.47 -17.78 -2.10
CA PRO A 152 1.92 -16.72 -3.03
C PRO A 152 0.77 -15.95 -3.67
N VAL A 153 -0.41 -16.55 -3.83
CA VAL A 153 -1.59 -15.88 -4.37
C VAL A 153 -2.20 -14.94 -3.32
N LEU A 154 -2.10 -15.28 -2.04
CA LEU A 154 -2.59 -14.46 -0.92
C LEU A 154 -1.82 -13.15 -0.78
N SER A 155 -0.48 -13.19 -0.74
CA SER A 155 0.34 -11.97 -0.58
C SER A 155 0.10 -10.97 -1.71
N ASN A 156 -0.24 -11.44 -2.91
CA ASN A 156 -0.58 -10.57 -4.04
C ASN A 156 -1.94 -9.86 -3.87
N LEU A 157 -2.85 -10.42 -3.09
CA LEU A 157 -4.21 -9.90 -2.92
C LEU A 157 -4.36 -8.91 -1.77
N VAL A 158 -3.42 -8.82 -0.83
CA VAL A 158 -3.52 -7.96 0.36
C VAL A 158 -3.98 -6.54 0.01
N PHE A 159 -3.31 -5.90 -0.93
CA PHE A 159 -3.64 -4.53 -1.33
C PHE A 159 -4.88 -4.43 -2.22
N ALA A 160 -5.21 -5.47 -3.00
CA ALA A 160 -6.47 -5.51 -3.72
C ALA A 160 -7.64 -5.56 -2.73
N ILE A 161 -7.59 -6.44 -1.72
CA ILE A 161 -8.61 -6.52 -0.67
C ILE A 161 -8.72 -5.19 0.07
N ALA A 162 -7.59 -4.55 0.44
CA ALA A 162 -7.58 -3.23 1.05
C ALA A 162 -8.28 -2.16 0.19
N TYR A 163 -8.09 -2.18 -1.13
CA TYR A 163 -8.82 -1.29 -2.04
C TYR A 163 -10.33 -1.62 -2.06
N ILE A 164 -10.68 -2.91 -2.21
CA ILE A 164 -12.06 -3.38 -2.33
C ILE A 164 -12.87 -3.01 -1.07
N GLU A 165 -12.26 -3.11 0.13
CA GLU A 165 -12.87 -2.66 1.39
C GLU A 165 -13.27 -1.17 1.38
N GLN A 166 -12.51 -0.32 0.70
CA GLN A 166 -12.72 1.13 0.71
C GLN A 166 -13.80 1.58 -0.28
N VAL A 167 -14.07 0.78 -1.31
CA VAL A 167 -15.06 1.11 -2.35
C VAL A 167 -16.34 0.28 -2.24
N ALA A 168 -16.45 -0.57 -1.22
CA ALA A 168 -17.58 -1.49 -1.02
C ALA A 168 -18.94 -0.80 -0.86
N ASP A 169 -18.96 0.40 -0.27
CA ASP A 169 -20.19 1.18 -0.11
C ASP A 169 -20.69 1.77 -1.44
N ILE A 170 -19.84 1.81 -2.47
CA ILE A 170 -20.13 2.39 -3.78
C ILE A 170 -20.44 1.29 -4.80
N TYR A 171 -19.75 0.15 -4.72
CA TYR A 171 -19.91 -0.98 -5.63
C TYR A 171 -20.42 -2.22 -4.86
N PRO A 172 -21.71 -2.55 -4.93
CA PRO A 172 -22.27 -3.71 -4.24
C PRO A 172 -21.57 -5.04 -4.58
N GLU A 173 -21.04 -5.17 -5.80
CA GLU A 173 -20.29 -6.36 -6.24
C GLU A 173 -18.95 -6.54 -5.50
N ALA A 174 -18.39 -5.46 -4.95
CA ALA A 174 -17.20 -5.52 -4.09
C ALA A 174 -17.47 -6.29 -2.81
N VAL A 175 -18.67 -6.15 -2.23
CA VAL A 175 -19.09 -6.91 -1.04
C VAL A 175 -19.03 -8.41 -1.32
N GLY A 176 -19.58 -8.85 -2.46
CA GLY A 176 -19.54 -10.25 -2.86
C GLY A 176 -18.12 -10.79 -3.06
N LEU A 177 -17.17 -9.97 -3.54
CA LEU A 177 -15.76 -10.38 -3.61
C LEU A 177 -15.11 -10.49 -2.23
N LEU A 178 -15.42 -9.58 -1.30
CA LEU A 178 -14.90 -9.62 0.07
C LEU A 178 -15.43 -10.84 0.82
N GLU A 179 -16.71 -11.18 0.68
CA GLU A 179 -17.31 -12.37 1.31
C GLU A 179 -16.64 -13.65 0.82
N ARG A 180 -16.46 -13.77 -0.50
CA ARG A 180 -15.75 -14.90 -1.12
C ARG A 180 -14.32 -15.01 -0.61
N PHE A 181 -13.60 -13.90 -0.53
CA PHE A 181 -12.25 -13.88 0.03
C PHE A 181 -12.23 -14.27 1.51
N ALA A 182 -13.17 -13.76 2.31
CA ALA A 182 -13.28 -14.07 3.74
C ALA A 182 -13.55 -15.56 3.98
N ALA A 183 -14.39 -16.20 3.15
CA ALA A 183 -14.65 -17.64 3.22
C ALA A 183 -13.37 -18.46 2.98
N VAL A 184 -12.56 -18.10 1.98
CA VAL A 184 -11.23 -18.70 1.78
C VAL A 184 -10.32 -18.44 2.97
N ALA A 185 -10.30 -17.21 3.49
CA ALA A 185 -9.41 -16.81 4.57
C ALA A 185 -9.60 -17.64 5.85
N GLN A 186 -10.83 -18.06 6.14
CA GLN A 186 -11.12 -18.94 7.28
C GLN A 186 -10.50 -20.33 7.18
N THR A 187 -10.19 -20.78 5.95
CA THR A 187 -9.57 -22.10 5.71
C THR A 187 -8.04 -22.08 5.81
N LEU A 188 -7.44 -20.90 5.94
CA LEU A 188 -5.99 -20.73 5.89
C LEU A 188 -5.34 -20.78 7.27
N PRO A 189 -4.08 -21.25 7.34
CA PRO A 189 -3.30 -21.17 8.58
C PRO A 189 -3.22 -19.72 9.09
N PRO A 190 -3.32 -19.47 10.41
CA PRO A 190 -3.29 -18.11 10.96
C PRO A 190 -2.06 -17.29 10.57
N GLY A 191 -0.90 -17.95 10.39
CA GLY A 191 0.35 -17.30 9.99
C GLY A 191 0.30 -16.67 8.60
N ASP A 192 -0.50 -17.23 7.69
CA ASP A 192 -0.61 -16.75 6.31
C ASP A 192 -1.49 -15.49 6.19
N LEU A 193 -2.22 -15.12 7.24
CA LEU A 193 -3.06 -13.93 7.30
C LEU A 193 -2.38 -12.73 7.98
N THR A 194 -1.13 -12.86 8.41
CA THR A 194 -0.42 -11.82 9.17
C THR A 194 -0.33 -10.50 8.40
N GLU A 195 -0.01 -10.54 7.10
CA GLU A 195 0.06 -9.35 6.25
C GLU A 195 -1.31 -8.66 6.12
N PHE A 196 -2.39 -9.44 5.96
CA PHE A 196 -3.75 -8.90 5.89
C PHE A 196 -4.12 -8.11 7.14
N ARG A 197 -3.73 -8.57 8.33
CA ARG A 197 -4.01 -7.85 9.59
C ARG A 197 -3.40 -6.44 9.64
N HIS A 198 -2.29 -6.21 8.93
CA HIS A 198 -1.62 -4.91 8.92
C HIS A 198 -2.26 -3.95 7.91
N PHE A 199 -2.76 -4.45 6.79
CA PHE A 199 -3.15 -3.62 5.66
C PHE A 199 -4.66 -3.56 5.39
N THR A 200 -5.46 -4.41 6.03
CA THR A 200 -6.91 -4.52 5.78
C THR A 200 -7.71 -4.40 7.08
N ARG A 201 -8.89 -3.77 7.00
CA ARG A 201 -9.79 -3.59 8.15
C ARG A 201 -10.42 -4.91 8.58
N LEU A 202 -10.76 -5.79 7.62
CA LEU A 202 -11.43 -7.07 7.89
C LEU A 202 -10.62 -7.98 8.81
N PHE A 203 -9.29 -7.89 8.75
CA PHE A 203 -8.40 -8.73 9.56
C PHE A 203 -7.76 -7.99 10.75
N ALA A 204 -7.60 -6.67 10.70
CA ALA A 204 -7.02 -5.89 11.81
C ALA A 204 -7.81 -6.05 13.13
N ARG A 205 -9.14 -6.22 13.06
CA ARG A 205 -10.00 -6.34 14.27
C ARG A 205 -10.02 -7.75 14.87
N SER A 206 -9.70 -8.78 14.10
CA SER A 206 -9.69 -10.18 14.59
C SER A 206 -8.57 -10.44 15.62
N ALA A 207 -7.51 -9.64 15.60
CA ALA A 207 -6.41 -9.72 16.57
C ALA A 207 -6.71 -9.05 17.93
N ALA A 208 -7.73 -8.18 18.00
CA ALA A 208 -8.06 -7.41 19.21
C ALA A 208 -9.11 -8.07 20.12
N THR A 209 -9.75 -9.16 19.69
CA THR A 209 -10.79 -9.85 20.45
C THR A 209 -10.54 -11.35 20.49
N THR A 210 -9.82 -11.83 21.50
CA THR A 210 -9.96 -13.18 22.07
C THR A 210 -11.23 -13.27 22.92
N GLY A 211 -12.38 -13.05 22.27
CA GLY A 211 -13.73 -13.22 22.82
C GLY A 211 -14.64 -13.73 21.72
N PRO A 212 -15.80 -14.34 22.04
CA PRO A 212 -16.66 -14.98 21.04
C PRO A 212 -17.03 -13.99 19.93
N ALA A 213 -17.00 -14.47 18.69
CA ALA A 213 -17.19 -13.67 17.48
C ALA A 213 -18.38 -12.70 17.63
N PRO A 214 -18.17 -11.38 17.56
CA PRO A 214 -19.28 -10.45 17.59
C PRO A 214 -20.04 -10.51 16.27
N ASN A 215 -21.37 -10.48 16.37
CA ASN A 215 -22.36 -10.59 15.31
C ASN A 215 -22.41 -9.36 14.38
N TRP A 216 -21.25 -8.83 13.96
CA TRP A 216 -21.17 -7.51 13.30
C TRP A 216 -21.50 -7.56 11.81
N LEU A 217 -21.39 -8.71 11.13
CA LEU A 217 -21.96 -8.87 9.79
C LEU A 217 -23.49 -8.68 9.82
N ALA A 218 -24.16 -9.11 10.90
CA ALA A 218 -25.56 -8.81 11.14
C ALA A 218 -25.80 -7.36 11.61
N GLN A 219 -24.83 -6.71 12.25
CA GLN A 219 -24.95 -5.29 12.66
C GLN A 219 -24.71 -4.31 11.51
N VAL A 220 -23.88 -4.65 10.52
CA VAL A 220 -23.72 -3.87 9.28
C VAL A 220 -24.97 -3.97 8.41
N MET A 221 -25.62 -5.14 8.38
CA MET A 221 -26.94 -5.33 7.77
C MET A 221 -28.08 -4.63 8.54
N ALA A 222 -27.91 -4.39 9.85
CA ALA A 222 -28.90 -3.71 10.69
C ALA A 222 -28.76 -2.17 10.73
N ALA A 223 -27.69 -1.60 10.15
CA ALA A 223 -27.34 -0.17 10.27
C ALA A 223 -27.97 0.73 9.17
N LEU A 224 -29.19 0.44 8.75
CA LEU A 224 -30.15 1.49 8.34
C LEU A 224 -30.59 2.26 9.61
N PRO A 225 -30.96 3.54 9.52
CA PRO A 225 -30.72 4.49 10.60
C PRO A 225 -31.57 4.24 11.85
N SER A 226 -30.94 4.32 13.03
CA SER A 226 -31.37 5.13 14.19
C SER A 226 -30.36 5.10 15.35
N GLY A 227 -29.69 6.24 15.58
CA GLY A 227 -29.44 6.83 16.92
C GLY A 227 -28.36 6.27 17.87
N GLY A 228 -27.31 7.07 18.11
CA GLY A 228 -26.95 7.54 19.47
C GLY A 228 -25.81 6.87 20.29
N GLY A 229 -24.57 7.36 20.10
CA GLY A 229 -23.62 7.85 21.13
C GLY A 229 -23.04 6.96 22.26
N ARG A 230 -21.69 6.87 22.36
CA ARG A 230 -20.80 7.52 23.37
C ARG A 230 -19.36 6.96 23.32
N CYS A 231 -18.39 7.85 23.61
CA CYS A 231 -16.93 7.64 23.58
C CYS A 231 -16.34 7.07 24.87
N GLN A 232 -15.17 6.40 24.76
CA GLN A 232 -14.01 6.50 25.67
C GLN A 232 -12.68 6.12 24.94
N PRO A 233 -11.50 6.54 25.45
CA PRO A 233 -10.24 6.62 24.68
C PRO A 233 -9.33 5.39 24.82
N GLY A 234 -8.53 5.11 23.78
CA GLY A 234 -7.51 4.05 23.76
C GLY A 234 -6.06 4.60 23.81
N PRO A 235 -5.08 3.80 24.28
CA PRO A 235 -3.71 4.24 24.53
C PRO A 235 -2.76 4.05 23.34
N ASP A 236 -1.59 4.69 23.47
CA ASP A 236 -0.41 4.69 22.60
C ASP A 236 0.01 3.29 22.10
N ILE A 237 0.24 3.17 20.80
CA ILE A 237 0.82 1.98 20.16
C ILE A 237 2.04 2.39 19.35
N GLY A 238 3.20 1.84 19.75
CA GLY A 238 4.50 2.06 19.15
C GLY A 238 4.64 1.52 17.72
N ARG A 239 5.63 2.10 17.03
CA ARG A 239 6.03 1.87 15.64
C ARG A 239 6.32 0.39 15.35
N ILE A 240 5.71 -0.13 14.29
CA ILE A 240 6.12 -1.35 13.59
C ILE A 240 6.12 -1.02 12.09
N GLY A 241 7.31 -0.81 11.52
CA GLY A 241 7.51 -0.85 10.07
C GLY A 241 7.66 -2.31 9.61
N PRO A 242 7.33 -2.64 8.34
CA PRO A 242 7.54 -3.98 7.81
C PRO A 242 9.05 -4.33 7.81
N PRO A 243 9.44 -5.56 8.18
CA PRO A 243 10.83 -5.96 8.15
C PRO A 243 11.34 -6.09 6.70
N ASP A 244 12.49 -5.47 6.49
CA ASP A 244 13.50 -5.67 5.44
C ASP A 244 13.26 -6.84 4.48
N LEU A 245 12.96 -6.51 3.23
CA LEU A 245 13.16 -7.39 2.09
C LEU A 245 14.54 -7.09 1.48
N GLY A 246 15.56 -7.82 1.91
CA GLY A 246 16.66 -8.24 1.03
C GLY A 246 17.92 -7.38 0.97
N ALA A 247 18.63 -7.22 2.10
CA ALA A 247 20.07 -6.96 2.06
C ALA A 247 20.85 -8.29 1.93
N ARG A 248 21.24 -8.65 0.69
CA ARG A 248 22.34 -9.61 0.47
C ARG A 248 23.65 -8.84 0.48
N ALA A 249 24.52 -9.16 1.44
CA ALA A 249 25.90 -8.69 1.48
C ALA A 249 26.66 -9.12 0.20
N PRO A 250 27.56 -8.28 -0.34
CA PRO A 250 28.55 -8.75 -1.31
C PRO A 250 29.63 -9.53 -0.54
N GLY A 251 29.78 -10.80 -0.92
CA GLY A 251 30.91 -11.62 -0.49
C GLY A 251 32.20 -11.11 -1.13
N GLU A 252 33.18 -10.83 -0.28
CA GLU A 252 34.58 -10.80 -0.64
C GLU A 252 34.98 -12.13 -1.30
N HIS A 253 35.55 -12.07 -2.48
CA HIS A 253 36.52 -13.06 -2.95
C HIS A 253 37.58 -12.36 -3.79
N ASP A 254 38.82 -12.67 -3.41
CA ASP A 254 40.09 -12.11 -3.83
C ASP A 254 40.50 -12.36 -5.28
N ALA A 255 41.43 -11.49 -5.72
CA ALA A 255 42.62 -11.75 -6.54
C ALA A 255 42.49 -12.53 -7.86
N GLN A 256 42.67 -11.83 -8.99
CA GLN A 256 43.93 -11.73 -9.74
C GLN A 256 43.81 -10.70 -10.88
#